data_AF-A0A847R3B1-F1
#
_entry.id   AF-A0A847R3B1-F1
#
_cell.length_a   1.000
_cell.length_b   1.000
_cell.length_c   1.000
_cell.angle_alpha   90.00
_cell.angle_beta   90.00
_cell.angle_gamma   90.00
#
_symmetry.space_group_name_H-M   'P 1'
#
loop_
_entity.id
_entity.type
_entity.pdbx_description
1 polymer ?
#
loop_
_entity_poly.entity_id
_entity_poly.type
_entity_poly.pdbx_seq_one_letter_code
_entity_poly.pdbx_strand_id
1 'polypeptide(L)'
;VSVNSNRPKSPFKPLDKIIDISANDKIKISPGYKYWATKHNLTAMAETINQVRNEGLKSRSQLEKALQEKASEIQKLLTDIKEIENNIDSKNQTMENRYIIEQYKEIHKYAKENPEDKAFLNEYGPQLMLYKKAVAESFKDSNVLPTTKQIYEDLENLHIKKESLIEKLNQSRQEQDRLYKYKKNYDNYLGKEVER
;
A
#
# COMPACT_ATOMS: atom_id res chain seq x y z
N VAL A 1 15.22 38.33 -14.89
CA VAL A 1 13.93 37.63 -14.68
C VAL A 1 14.07 36.76 -13.45
N SER A 2 13.57 37.19 -12.29
CA SER A 2 13.60 36.40 -11.06
C SER A 2 12.58 35.27 -11.17
N VAL A 3 13.07 34.02 -11.16
CA VAL A 3 12.22 32.84 -11.14
C VAL A 3 11.64 32.71 -9.74
N ASN A 4 10.39 33.17 -9.60
CA ASN A 4 9.62 33.03 -8.37
C ASN A 4 9.27 31.54 -8.21
N SER A 5 10.03 30.84 -7.38
CA SER A 5 9.77 29.44 -7.04
C SER A 5 8.62 29.36 -6.04
N ASN A 6 7.40 29.57 -6.53
CA ASN A 6 6.18 29.23 -5.79
C ASN A 6 6.05 27.71 -5.72
N ARG A 7 6.90 27.06 -4.93
CA ARG A 7 6.59 25.72 -4.42
C ARG A 7 5.33 25.87 -3.56
N PRO A 8 4.28 25.07 -3.79
CA PRO A 8 3.14 25.05 -2.89
C PRO A 8 3.68 24.82 -1.47
N LYS A 9 3.38 25.73 -0.56
CA LYS A 9 3.75 25.55 0.85
C LYS A 9 3.10 24.25 1.30
N SER A 10 3.90 23.35 1.85
CA SER A 10 3.38 22.14 2.50
C SER A 10 2.21 22.54 3.40
N PRO A 11 1.07 21.85 3.34
CA PRO A 11 -0.07 22.15 4.21
C PRO A 11 0.31 22.04 5.70
N PHE A 12 1.44 21.38 6.00
CA PHE A 12 1.97 21.22 7.35
C PHE A 12 3.32 21.91 7.51
N LYS A 13 3.46 22.67 8.61
CA LYS A 13 4.75 23.17 9.07
C LYS A 13 5.55 21.99 9.64
N PRO A 14 6.79 21.74 9.18
CA PRO A 14 7.62 20.70 9.78
C PRO A 14 7.84 21.02 11.26
N LEU A 15 7.56 20.04 12.13
CA LEU A 15 7.82 20.17 13.56
C LEU A 15 9.27 19.82 13.89
N ASP A 16 9.86 20.66 14.74
CA ASP A 16 11.13 20.35 15.35
C ASP A 16 10.99 19.19 16.35
N LYS A 17 12.06 18.40 16.44
CA LYS A 17 12.14 17.28 17.38
C LYS A 17 12.58 17.79 18.74
N ILE A 18 11.94 17.26 19.78
CA ILE A 18 12.33 17.54 21.17
C ILE A 18 13.57 16.72 21.52
N ILE A 19 14.58 17.41 22.04
CA ILE A 19 15.87 16.86 22.45
C ILE A 19 15.67 16.21 23.82
N ASP A 20 16.05 14.95 23.95
CA ASP A 20 16.09 14.29 25.26
C ASP A 20 17.21 14.91 26.10
N ILE A 21 16.84 15.68 27.12
CA ILE A 21 17.79 16.37 27.98
C ILE A 21 18.54 15.39 28.89
N SER A 22 17.90 14.28 29.26
CA SER A 22 18.43 13.30 30.21
C SER A 22 19.47 12.37 29.57
N ALA A 23 19.24 11.97 28.33
CA ALA A 23 20.08 11.02 27.61
C ALA A 23 21.21 11.65 26.79
N ASN A 24 21.25 12.98 26.64
CA ASN A 24 22.20 13.65 25.73
C ASN A 24 23.51 14.05 26.44
N ASP A 25 24.62 13.41 26.06
CA ASP A 25 25.93 13.65 26.68
C ASP A 25 26.47 15.07 26.47
N LYS A 26 26.11 15.74 25.37
CA LYS A 26 26.53 17.14 25.13
C LYS A 26 25.95 18.11 26.16
N ILE A 27 24.77 17.79 26.70
CA ILE A 27 24.10 18.58 27.74
C ILE A 27 24.82 18.44 29.09
N LYS A 28 25.41 17.26 29.36
CA LYS A 28 26.22 17.03 30.58
C LYS A 28 27.51 17.85 30.54
N ILE A 29 28.07 18.04 29.36
CA ILE A 29 29.35 18.71 29.15
C ILE A 29 29.20 20.24 29.02
N SER A 30 28.09 20.74 28.47
CA SER A 30 27.90 22.16 28.18
C SER A 30 26.63 22.75 28.83
N PRO A 31 26.77 23.59 29.87
CA PRO A 31 25.65 24.33 30.46
C PRO A 31 24.94 25.26 29.47
N GLY A 32 25.71 25.86 28.54
CA GLY A 32 25.15 26.71 27.49
C GLY A 32 24.25 25.94 26.53
N TYR A 33 24.67 24.74 26.13
CA TYR A 33 23.86 23.86 25.30
C TYR A 33 22.61 23.36 26.04
N LYS A 34 22.72 23.05 27.34
CA LYS A 34 21.57 22.72 28.19
C LYS A 34 20.51 23.83 28.18
N TYR A 35 20.93 25.08 28.36
CA TYR A 35 20.03 26.23 28.36
C TYR A 35 19.35 26.42 26.99
N TRP A 36 20.12 26.35 25.91
CA TRP A 36 19.58 26.43 24.55
C TRP A 36 18.59 25.31 24.25
N ALA A 37 18.94 24.05 24.57
CA ALA A 37 18.08 22.88 24.35
C ALA A 37 16.76 22.97 25.13
N THR A 38 16.79 23.53 26.35
CA THR A 38 15.58 23.78 27.15
C THR A 38 14.64 24.77 26.45
N LYS A 39 15.17 25.90 25.97
CA LYS A 39 14.38 26.88 25.21
C LYS A 39 13.86 26.30 23.90
N HIS A 40 14.69 25.56 23.17
CA HIS A 40 14.31 24.88 21.93
C HIS A 40 13.15 23.92 22.16
N ASN A 41 13.26 23.05 23.18
CA ASN A 41 12.21 22.08 23.51
C ASN A 41 10.89 22.75 23.89
N LEU A 42 10.91 23.85 24.65
CA LEU A 42 9.71 24.63 24.98
C LEU A 42 9.00 25.13 23.72
N THR A 43 9.75 25.73 22.79
CA THR A 43 9.19 26.21 21.51
C THR A 43 8.66 25.05 20.66
N ALA A 44 9.45 24.00 20.47
CA ALA A 44 9.05 22.83 19.68
C ALA A 44 7.79 22.14 20.27
N MET A 45 7.68 22.08 21.59
CA MET A 45 6.50 21.52 22.25
C MET A 45 5.27 22.40 22.08
N ALA A 46 5.40 23.72 22.21
CA ALA A 46 4.30 24.66 21.99
C ALA A 46 3.75 24.54 20.55
N GLU A 47 4.63 24.44 19.55
CA GLU A 47 4.24 24.21 18.16
C GLU A 47 3.55 22.86 17.97
N THR A 48 4.06 21.81 18.62
CA THR A 48 3.44 20.47 18.59
C THR A 48 2.02 20.50 19.15
N ILE A 49 1.82 21.12 20.32
CA ILE A 49 0.50 21.24 20.97
C ILE A 49 -0.49 21.99 20.06
N ASN A 50 -0.03 23.08 19.43
CA ASN A 50 -0.88 23.83 18.51
C ASN A 50 -1.31 22.99 17.30
N GLN A 51 -0.40 22.22 16.69
CA GLN A 51 -0.77 21.34 15.57
C GLN A 51 -1.72 20.21 16.00
N VAL A 52 -1.42 19.54 17.10
CA VAL A 52 -2.27 18.47 17.65
C VAL A 52 -3.69 18.98 17.93
N ARG A 53 -3.81 20.19 18.49
CA ARG A 53 -5.11 20.85 18.71
C ARG A 53 -5.81 21.25 17.42
N ASN A 54 -5.09 21.73 16.42
CA ASN A 54 -5.65 22.05 15.10
C ASN A 54 -6.20 20.80 14.39
N GLU A 55 -5.61 19.63 14.63
CA GLU A 55 -6.12 18.33 14.18
C GLU A 55 -7.28 17.79 15.06
N GLY A 56 -7.71 18.55 16.06
CA GLY A 56 -8.84 18.20 16.93
C GLY A 56 -8.48 17.21 18.05
N LEU A 57 -7.21 16.81 18.18
CA LEU A 57 -6.74 15.92 19.23
C LEU A 57 -6.51 16.74 20.51
N LYS A 58 -7.26 16.42 21.58
CA LYS A 58 -7.24 17.17 22.84
C LYS A 58 -6.50 16.46 23.97
N SER A 59 -6.16 15.18 23.79
CA SER A 59 -5.51 14.37 24.83
C SER A 59 -4.56 13.33 24.24
N ARG A 60 -3.64 12.82 25.08
CA ARG A 60 -2.72 11.72 24.73
C ARG A 60 -3.49 10.46 24.33
N SER A 61 -4.53 10.11 25.08
CA SER A 61 -5.38 8.94 24.77
C SER A 61 -6.04 9.07 23.39
N GLN A 62 -6.49 10.27 23.00
CA GLN A 62 -7.02 10.49 21.65
C GLN A 62 -5.95 10.35 20.57
N LEU A 63 -4.73 10.82 20.82
CA LEU A 63 -3.60 10.65 19.90
C LEU A 63 -3.21 9.16 19.73
N GLU A 64 -3.18 8.40 20.82
CA GLU A 64 -2.91 6.96 20.80
C GLU A 64 -4.01 6.18 20.07
N LYS A 65 -5.28 6.55 20.32
CA LYS A 65 -6.42 5.99 19.59
C LYS A 65 -6.33 6.28 18.09
N ALA A 66 -6.00 7.52 17.71
CA ALA A 66 -5.83 7.89 16.30
C ALA A 66 -4.68 7.11 15.63
N LEU A 67 -3.56 6.88 16.34
CA LEU A 67 -2.46 6.02 15.86
C LEU A 67 -2.91 4.57 15.64
N GLN A 68 -3.70 4.02 16.56
CA GLN A 68 -4.24 2.67 16.43
C GLN A 68 -5.21 2.57 15.25
N GLU A 69 -6.14 3.52 15.12
CA GLU A 69 -7.08 3.61 14.01
C GLU A 69 -6.34 3.69 12.67
N LYS A 70 -5.30 4.53 12.57
CA LYS A 70 -4.45 4.61 11.37
C LYS A 70 -3.69 3.32 11.08
N ALA A 71 -3.21 2.62 12.09
CA ALA A 71 -2.58 1.32 11.90
C ALA A 71 -3.56 0.28 11.36
N SER A 72 -4.79 0.23 11.89
CA SER A 72 -5.85 -0.63 11.39
C SER A 72 -6.27 -0.28 9.96
N GLU A 73 -6.38 1.01 9.63
CA GLU A 73 -6.66 1.49 8.27
C GLU A 73 -5.58 1.06 7.28
N ILE A 74 -4.30 1.27 7.62
CA ILE A 74 -3.16 0.83 6.80
C ILE A 74 -3.21 -0.68 6.58
N GLN A 75 -3.46 -1.46 7.62
CA GLN A 75 -3.55 -2.92 7.51
C GLN A 75 -4.69 -3.34 6.57
N LYS A 76 -5.85 -2.69 6.68
CA LYS A 76 -6.98 -2.94 5.77
C LYS A 76 -6.62 -2.61 4.33
N LEU A 77 -6.02 -1.45 4.08
CA LEU A 77 -5.60 -1.03 2.73
C LEU A 77 -4.60 -2.02 2.12
N LEU A 78 -3.65 -2.53 2.90
CA LEU A 78 -2.71 -3.55 2.44
C LEU A 78 -3.41 -4.87 2.08
N THR A 79 -4.39 -5.30 2.89
CA THR A 79 -5.20 -6.48 2.58
C THR A 79 -6.02 -6.28 1.30
N ASP A 80 -6.69 -5.13 1.16
CA ASP A 80 -7.50 -4.81 -0.03
C ASP A 80 -6.63 -4.75 -1.30
N ILE A 81 -5.42 -4.18 -1.21
CA ILE A 81 -4.45 -4.17 -2.33
C ILE A 81 -4.06 -5.59 -2.72
N LYS A 82 -3.75 -6.45 -1.74
CA LYS A 82 -3.36 -7.84 -2.00
C LYS A 82 -4.49 -8.63 -2.65
N GLU A 83 -5.73 -8.40 -2.23
CA GLU A 83 -6.90 -9.02 -2.86
C GLU A 83 -7.03 -8.58 -4.33
N ILE A 84 -6.84 -7.30 -4.64
CA ILE A 84 -6.84 -6.80 -6.02
C ILE A 84 -5.69 -7.41 -6.83
N GLU A 85 -4.50 -7.55 -6.26
CA GLU A 85 -3.37 -8.21 -6.94
C GLU A 85 -3.71 -9.66 -7.31
N ASN A 86 -4.29 -10.43 -6.39
CA ASN A 86 -4.75 -11.79 -6.68
C ASN A 86 -5.81 -11.82 -7.80
N ASN A 87 -6.71 -10.83 -7.82
CA ASN A 87 -7.73 -10.72 -8.87
C ASN A 87 -7.10 -10.38 -10.23
N ILE A 88 -6.09 -9.52 -10.27
CA ILE A 88 -5.33 -9.21 -11.49
C ILE A 88 -4.65 -10.47 -12.01
N ASP A 89 -3.98 -11.24 -11.14
CA ASP A 89 -3.30 -12.49 -11.51
C ASP A 89 -4.31 -13.52 -12.06
N SER A 90 -5.47 -13.65 -11.43
CA SER A 90 -6.56 -14.51 -11.91
C SER A 90 -7.08 -14.09 -13.30
N LYS A 91 -7.21 -12.78 -13.54
CA LYS A 91 -7.64 -12.24 -14.85
C LYS A 91 -6.56 -12.44 -15.91
N ASN A 92 -5.28 -12.30 -15.56
CA ASN A 92 -4.17 -12.62 -16.46
C ASN A 92 -4.15 -14.11 -16.83
N GLN A 93 -4.32 -15.01 -15.86
CA GLN A 93 -4.45 -16.45 -16.14
C GLN A 93 -5.64 -16.74 -17.06
N THR A 94 -6.76 -16.04 -16.88
CA THR A 94 -7.92 -16.16 -17.77
C THR A 94 -7.58 -15.72 -19.20
N MET A 95 -6.80 -14.65 -19.36
CA MET A 95 -6.31 -14.20 -20.68
C MET A 95 -5.40 -15.24 -21.34
N GLU A 96 -4.45 -15.80 -20.58
CA GLU A 96 -3.54 -16.85 -21.07
C GLU A 96 -4.29 -18.11 -21.48
N ASN A 97 -5.22 -18.58 -20.64
CA ASN A 97 -6.03 -19.75 -20.94
C ASN A 97 -6.88 -19.52 -22.20
N ARG A 98 -7.47 -18.32 -22.34
CA ARG A 98 -8.18 -17.93 -23.57
C ARG A 98 -7.28 -18.00 -24.79
N TYR A 99 -6.07 -17.45 -24.71
CA TYR A 99 -5.10 -17.51 -25.80
C TYR A 99 -4.77 -18.97 -26.17
N ILE A 100 -4.44 -19.82 -25.20
CA ILE A 100 -4.13 -21.25 -25.40
C ILE A 100 -5.30 -21.97 -26.09
N ILE A 101 -6.53 -21.72 -25.63
CA ILE A 101 -7.74 -22.30 -26.22
C ILE A 101 -7.87 -21.90 -27.69
N GLU A 102 -7.71 -20.62 -28.01
CA GLU A 102 -7.81 -20.13 -29.39
C GLU A 102 -6.68 -20.67 -30.28
N GLN A 103 -5.46 -20.78 -29.75
CA GLN A 103 -4.31 -21.30 -30.50
C GLN A 103 -4.44 -22.78 -30.85
N TYR A 104 -4.93 -23.62 -29.92
CA TYR A 104 -4.92 -25.07 -30.07
C TYR A 104 -6.28 -25.70 -30.33
N LYS A 105 -7.35 -24.90 -30.51
CA LYS A 105 -8.70 -25.43 -30.79
C LYS A 105 -8.78 -26.33 -32.01
N GLU A 106 -8.08 -26.00 -33.10
CA GLU A 106 -8.12 -26.79 -34.33
C GLU A 106 -7.35 -28.10 -34.19
N ILE A 107 -6.20 -28.06 -33.48
CA ILE A 107 -5.42 -29.26 -33.13
C ILE A 107 -6.27 -30.21 -32.30
N HIS A 108 -6.96 -29.67 -31.28
CA HIS A 108 -7.88 -30.45 -30.45
C HIS A 108 -9.07 -31.00 -31.25
N LYS A 109 -9.64 -30.21 -32.16
CA LYS A 109 -10.74 -30.63 -33.02
C LYS A 109 -10.32 -31.81 -33.90
N TYR A 110 -9.17 -31.72 -34.57
CA TYR A 110 -8.63 -32.82 -35.38
C TYR A 110 -8.38 -34.08 -34.55
N ALA A 111 -7.73 -33.94 -33.38
CA ALA A 111 -7.46 -35.07 -32.48
C ALA A 111 -8.75 -35.76 -31.99
N LYS A 112 -9.83 -34.99 -31.80
CA LYS A 112 -11.14 -35.52 -31.39
C LYS A 112 -11.84 -36.27 -32.52
N GLU A 113 -11.71 -35.79 -33.75
CA GLU A 113 -12.30 -36.41 -34.94
C GLU A 113 -11.51 -37.65 -35.40
N ASN A 114 -10.20 -37.70 -35.13
CA ASN A 114 -9.29 -38.76 -35.58
C ASN A 114 -8.54 -39.41 -34.40
N PRO A 115 -9.23 -40.11 -33.47
CA PRO A 115 -8.60 -40.68 -32.28
C PRO A 115 -7.59 -41.81 -32.59
N GLU A 116 -7.66 -42.41 -33.78
CA GLU A 116 -6.77 -43.50 -34.20
C GLU A 116 -5.42 -43.01 -34.77
N ASP A 117 -5.29 -41.71 -35.05
CA ASP A 117 -4.06 -41.10 -35.58
C ASP A 117 -3.01 -40.93 -34.45
N LYS A 118 -2.39 -42.06 -34.08
CA LYS A 118 -1.39 -42.11 -33.01
C LYS A 118 -0.15 -41.26 -33.31
N ALA A 119 0.20 -41.07 -34.58
CA ALA A 119 1.33 -40.23 -34.97
C ALA A 119 1.05 -38.77 -34.61
N PHE A 120 -0.13 -38.26 -34.98
CA PHE A 120 -0.58 -36.91 -34.62
C PHE A 120 -0.68 -36.72 -33.11
N LEU A 121 -1.32 -37.67 -32.40
CA LEU A 121 -1.50 -37.57 -30.94
C LEU A 121 -0.16 -37.53 -30.19
N ASN A 122 0.86 -38.24 -30.69
CA ASN A 122 2.20 -38.21 -30.11
C ASN A 122 2.94 -36.89 -30.43
N GLU A 123 2.81 -36.39 -31.66
CA GLU A 123 3.45 -35.13 -32.09
C GLU A 123 2.87 -33.90 -31.36
N TYR A 124 1.54 -33.83 -31.25
CA TYR A 124 0.82 -32.69 -30.65
C TYR A 124 0.37 -32.93 -29.20
N GLY A 125 0.85 -34.00 -28.57
CA GLY A 125 0.53 -34.38 -27.19
C GLY A 125 0.67 -33.21 -26.18
N PRO A 126 1.79 -32.46 -26.18
CA PRO A 126 1.98 -31.32 -25.29
C PRO A 126 0.92 -30.22 -25.46
N GLN A 127 0.58 -29.86 -26.71
CA GLN A 127 -0.40 -28.82 -27.04
C GLN A 127 -1.81 -29.25 -26.64
N LEU A 128 -2.16 -30.52 -26.87
CA LEU A 128 -3.42 -31.11 -26.43
C LEU A 128 -3.54 -31.13 -24.91
N MET A 129 -2.45 -31.38 -24.18
CA MET A 129 -2.42 -31.32 -22.73
C MET A 129 -2.64 -29.90 -22.22
N LEU A 130 -1.94 -28.90 -22.78
CA LEU A 130 -2.13 -27.49 -22.44
C LEU A 130 -3.56 -27.02 -22.72
N TYR A 131 -4.12 -27.38 -23.88
CA TYR A 131 -5.50 -27.06 -24.23
C TYR A 131 -6.49 -27.64 -23.21
N LYS A 132 -6.38 -28.93 -22.89
CA LYS A 132 -7.27 -29.59 -21.92
C LYS A 132 -7.19 -28.92 -20.55
N LYS A 133 -5.98 -28.56 -20.10
CA LYS A 133 -5.77 -27.84 -18.85
C LYS A 133 -6.43 -26.46 -18.88
N ALA A 134 -6.18 -25.67 -19.91
CA ALA A 134 -6.74 -24.33 -20.07
C ALA A 134 -8.27 -24.36 -20.09
N VAL A 135 -8.89 -25.32 -20.81
CA VAL A 135 -10.34 -25.52 -20.80
C VAL A 135 -10.83 -25.89 -19.39
N ALA A 136 -10.20 -26.87 -18.73
CA ALA A 136 -10.63 -27.30 -17.39
C ALA A 136 -10.58 -26.15 -16.36
N GLU A 137 -9.56 -25.31 -16.43
CA GLU A 137 -9.42 -24.14 -15.54
C GLU A 137 -10.41 -23.02 -15.90
N SER A 138 -10.57 -22.69 -17.18
CA SER A 138 -11.47 -21.62 -17.64
C SER A 138 -12.94 -21.90 -17.37
N PHE A 139 -13.34 -23.17 -17.32
CA PHE A 139 -14.73 -23.58 -17.12
C PHE A 139 -15.01 -24.20 -15.75
N LYS A 140 -14.08 -24.05 -14.78
CA LYS A 140 -14.24 -24.58 -13.43
C LYS A 140 -15.42 -23.96 -12.66
N ASP A 141 -15.53 -22.63 -12.76
CA ASP A 141 -16.50 -21.83 -11.99
C ASP A 141 -17.49 -21.06 -12.90
N SER A 142 -17.36 -21.20 -14.23
CA SER A 142 -18.18 -20.50 -15.23
C SER A 142 -18.44 -21.40 -16.43
N ASN A 143 -19.63 -21.28 -17.03
CA ASN A 143 -19.94 -21.93 -18.31
C ASN A 143 -19.59 -21.07 -19.53
N VAL A 144 -19.08 -19.85 -19.31
CA VAL A 144 -18.78 -18.89 -20.38
C VAL A 144 -17.35 -18.39 -20.25
N LEU A 145 -16.59 -18.49 -21.34
CA LEU A 145 -15.25 -17.92 -21.46
C LEU A 145 -15.39 -16.43 -21.82
N PRO A 146 -14.87 -15.51 -20.99
CA PRO A 146 -14.95 -14.08 -21.28
C PRO A 146 -14.22 -13.74 -22.58
N THR A 147 -14.70 -12.69 -23.24
CA THR A 147 -14.04 -12.15 -24.44
C THR A 147 -12.76 -11.41 -24.06
N THR A 148 -11.81 -11.33 -25.00
CA THR A 148 -10.56 -10.59 -24.80
C THR A 148 -10.81 -9.14 -24.39
N LYS A 149 -11.82 -8.49 -25.00
CA LYS A 149 -12.23 -7.12 -24.65
C LYS A 149 -12.68 -7.00 -23.20
N GLN A 150 -13.54 -7.92 -22.73
CA GLN A 150 -14.02 -7.92 -21.34
C GLN A 150 -12.87 -8.12 -20.34
N ILE A 151 -11.92 -9.01 -20.64
CA ILE A 151 -10.78 -9.24 -19.75
C ILE A 151 -9.90 -7.98 -19.66
N TYR A 152 -9.67 -7.29 -20.78
CA TYR A 152 -8.93 -6.02 -20.77
C TYR A 152 -9.64 -4.93 -19.97
N GLU A 153 -10.94 -4.74 -20.17
CA GLU A 153 -11.73 -3.77 -19.40
C GLU A 153 -11.69 -4.08 -17.89
N ASP A 154 -11.81 -5.35 -17.51
CA ASP A 154 -11.71 -5.77 -16.11
C ASP A 154 -10.31 -5.48 -15.53
N LEU A 155 -9.25 -5.79 -16.27
CA LEU A 155 -7.87 -5.53 -15.85
C LEU A 155 -7.61 -4.03 -15.67
N GLU A 156 -8.05 -3.19 -16.61
CA GLU A 156 -7.92 -1.74 -16.53
C GLU A 156 -8.61 -1.20 -15.27
N ASN A 157 -9.85 -1.63 -15.01
CA ASN A 157 -10.59 -1.25 -13.81
C ASN A 157 -9.88 -1.69 -12.51
N LEU A 158 -9.31 -2.90 -12.49
CA LEU A 158 -8.55 -3.40 -11.34
C LEU A 158 -7.27 -2.59 -11.09
N HIS A 159 -6.54 -2.23 -12.15
CA HIS A 159 -5.34 -1.39 -12.05
C HIS A 159 -5.66 0.01 -11.55
N ILE A 160 -6.69 0.67 -12.10
CA ILE A 160 -7.15 1.99 -11.62
C ILE A 160 -7.53 1.92 -10.13
N LYS A 161 -8.27 0.88 -9.72
CA LYS A 161 -8.64 0.68 -8.32
C LYS A 161 -7.41 0.46 -7.43
N LYS A 162 -6.43 -0.33 -7.89
CA LYS A 162 -5.16 -0.57 -7.18
C LYS A 162 -4.41 0.74 -6.96
N GLU A 163 -4.25 1.55 -8.00
CA GLU A 163 -3.58 2.86 -7.92
C GLU A 163 -4.26 3.77 -6.90
N SER A 164 -5.58 3.88 -6.94
CA SER A 164 -6.34 4.67 -5.96
C SER A 164 -6.13 4.20 -4.51
N LEU A 165 -6.05 2.88 -4.27
CA LEU A 165 -5.75 2.35 -2.94
C LEU A 165 -4.31 2.64 -2.49
N ILE A 166 -3.35 2.57 -3.41
CA ILE A 166 -1.94 2.90 -3.12
C ILE A 166 -1.81 4.38 -2.74
N GLU A 167 -2.51 5.28 -3.42
CA GLU A 167 -2.54 6.69 -3.05
C GLU A 167 -3.07 6.91 -1.63
N LYS A 168 -4.21 6.27 -1.29
CA LYS A 168 -4.79 6.31 0.06
C LYS A 168 -3.85 5.73 1.12
N LEU A 169 -3.16 4.64 0.80
CA LEU A 169 -2.15 4.03 1.69
C LEU A 169 -1.00 4.99 1.97
N ASN A 170 -0.50 5.67 0.93
CA ASN A 170 0.58 6.64 1.07
C ASN A 170 0.16 7.84 1.92
N GLN A 171 -1.06 8.36 1.71
CA GLN A 171 -1.63 9.42 2.55
C GLN A 171 -1.77 8.98 4.01
N SER A 172 -2.29 7.78 4.25
CA SER A 172 -2.44 7.20 5.60
C SER A 172 -1.11 7.02 6.32
N ARG A 173 -0.06 6.57 5.61
CA ARG A 173 1.30 6.47 6.15
C ARG A 173 1.89 7.82 6.51
N GLN A 174 1.70 8.83 5.66
CA GLN A 174 2.14 10.19 5.95
C GLN A 174 1.42 10.76 7.17
N GLU A 175 0.14 10.47 7.35
CA GLU A 175 -0.63 10.82 8.55
C GLU A 175 -0.09 10.13 9.79
N GLN A 176 0.12 8.82 9.72
CA GLN A 176 0.68 8.02 10.81
C GLN A 176 2.05 8.56 11.24
N ASP A 177 2.94 8.88 10.30
CA ASP A 177 4.25 9.48 10.58
C ASP A 177 4.14 10.83 11.32
N ARG A 178 3.14 11.65 10.99
CA ARG A 178 2.88 12.91 11.71
C ARG A 178 2.43 12.64 13.14
N LEU A 179 1.47 11.74 13.33
CA LEU A 179 0.99 11.36 14.67
C LEU A 179 2.12 10.78 15.54
N TYR A 180 3.03 9.98 14.95
CA TYR A 180 4.20 9.48 15.66
C TYR A 180 5.17 10.59 16.07
N LYS A 181 5.35 11.62 15.24
CA LYS A 181 6.16 12.80 15.62
C LYS A 181 5.55 13.53 16.81
N TYR A 182 4.23 13.71 16.83
CA TYR A 182 3.55 14.32 17.98
C TYR A 182 3.76 13.48 19.24
N LYS A 183 3.52 12.17 19.16
CA LYS A 183 3.71 11.26 20.28
C LYS A 183 5.14 11.30 20.81
N LYS A 184 6.13 11.25 19.91
CA LYS A 184 7.54 11.32 20.30
C LYS A 184 7.90 12.63 20.98
N ASN A 185 7.35 13.76 20.52
CA ASN A 185 7.55 15.05 21.17
C ASN A 185 6.92 15.05 22.57
N TYR A 186 5.67 14.58 22.74
CA TYR A 186 5.07 14.41 24.07
C TYR A 186 5.92 13.52 25.00
N ASP A 187 6.31 12.33 24.52
CA ASP A 187 7.07 11.33 25.29
C ASP A 187 8.45 11.89 25.72
N ASN A 188 9.14 12.62 24.83
CA ASN A 188 10.45 13.22 25.15
C ASN A 188 10.35 14.44 26.05
N TYR A 189 9.26 15.22 25.96
CA TYR A 189 9.11 16.46 26.73
C TYR A 189 8.66 16.21 28.17
N LEU A 190 7.69 15.31 28.35
CA LEU A 190 7.16 14.97 29.67
C LEU A 190 8.06 13.98 30.44
N GLY A 191 9.06 13.41 29.75
CA GLY A 191 9.83 12.28 30.26
C GLY A 191 9.04 10.97 30.12
N LYS A 192 9.73 9.83 30.16
CA LYS A 192 9.09 8.51 29.96
C LYS A 192 8.11 8.09 31.05
N GLU A 193 7.91 8.86 32.12
CA GLU A 193 6.92 8.58 33.18
C GLU A 193 6.36 9.88 33.75
N VAL A 194 5.12 10.22 33.39
CA VAL A 194 4.19 10.89 34.31
C VAL A 194 2.81 10.26 34.06
N GLU A 195 2.67 8.99 34.44
CA GLU A 195 1.38 8.55 34.99
C GLU A 195 1.22 9.27 36.34
N ARG A 196 0.28 10.20 36.39
CA ARG A 196 -0.32 10.69 37.64
C ARG A 196 -1.82 10.57 37.51
#